data_AF-A0A9D6K6L5-F1
#
_entry.id   AF-A0A9D6K6L5-F1
#
_cell.length_a   1.000
_cell.length_b   1.000
_cell.length_c   1.000
_cell.angle_alpha   90.00
_cell.angle_beta   90.00
_cell.angle_gamma   90.00
#
_symmetry.space_group_name_H-M   'P 1'
#
loop_
_entity.id
_entity.type
_entity.pdbx_description
1 polymer ?
#
loop_
_entity_poly.entity_id
_entity_poly.type
_entity_poly.pdbx_seq_one_letter_code
_entity_poly.pdbx_strand_id
1 'polypeptide(L)'
;LEDGRGVALIDFDGDGYPDILLRNYRAKAALYCNTNISGNNYLNVRLTGTKSNRDAIGAKIRIVVDGKTQMREVYAGSGFLSMSTLTQFFGLGKADKVDSLEVLWPSGAKQVFKDIPANRMVKITEAKNEPVIEELKPRIPREMVAAALHEREAKKAAH
;
A
#
# COMPACT_ATOMS: atom_id res chain seq x y z
N LEU A 1 -26.47 -9.77 7.87
CA LEU A 1 -25.45 -8.69 7.92
C LEU A 1 -24.95 -8.62 9.36
N GLU A 2 -23.69 -8.95 9.61
CA GLU A 2 -23.12 -8.95 10.97
C GLU A 2 -22.20 -7.74 11.18
N ASP A 3 -22.22 -7.25 12.42
CA ASP A 3 -21.71 -5.97 12.93
C ASP A 3 -20.17 -5.86 12.81
N GLY A 4 -19.68 -5.40 11.65
CA GLY A 4 -18.26 -5.22 11.34
C GLY A 4 -17.70 -3.92 11.94
N ARG A 5 -16.80 -4.02 12.93
CA ARG A 5 -16.33 -2.87 13.73
C ARG A 5 -14.90 -2.40 13.45
N GLY A 6 -14.14 -3.10 12.60
CA GLY A 6 -12.77 -2.70 12.26
C GLY A 6 -12.31 -3.25 10.91
N VAL A 7 -11.85 -2.33 10.05
CA VAL A 7 -11.19 -2.59 8.77
C VAL A 7 -9.79 -1.98 8.84
N ALA A 8 -8.75 -2.76 8.58
CA ALA A 8 -7.38 -2.29 8.48
C ALA A 8 -6.80 -2.66 7.12
N LEU A 9 -6.11 -1.70 6.48
CA LEU A 9 -5.27 -1.96 5.31
C LEU A 9 -3.85 -2.28 5.81
N ILE A 10 -3.38 -3.48 5.50
CA ILE A 10 -2.05 -3.98 5.85
C ILE A 10 -1.39 -4.60 4.62
N ASP A 11 -0.08 -4.66 4.56
CA ASP A 11 0.66 -5.46 3.57
C ASP A 11 1.16 -6.69 4.35
N PHE A 12 0.30 -7.70 4.48
CA PHE A 12 0.48 -8.79 5.45
C PHE A 12 1.56 -9.77 4.99
N ASP A 13 1.58 -10.10 3.70
CA ASP A 13 2.57 -11.01 3.11
C ASP A 13 3.84 -10.29 2.62
N GLY A 14 3.84 -8.95 2.65
CA GLY A 14 4.99 -8.12 2.28
C GLY A 14 5.22 -8.08 0.78
N ASP A 15 4.17 -8.32 0.00
CA ASP A 15 4.20 -8.39 -1.46
C ASP A 15 3.94 -7.03 -2.13
N GLY A 16 3.59 -6.03 -1.32
CA GLY A 16 3.36 -4.67 -1.72
C GLY A 16 1.93 -4.31 -2.08
N TYR A 17 0.97 -5.22 -1.94
CA TYR A 17 -0.44 -4.93 -2.16
C TYR A 17 -1.14 -4.72 -0.83
N PRO A 18 -2.13 -3.80 -0.77
CA PRO A 18 -2.92 -3.66 0.44
C PRO A 18 -3.86 -4.86 0.58
N ASP A 19 -3.64 -5.65 1.61
CA ASP A 19 -4.56 -6.64 2.16
C ASP A 19 -5.56 -5.99 3.11
N ILE A 20 -6.77 -6.53 3.16
CA ILE A 20 -7.82 -6.05 4.05
C ILE A 20 -7.98 -7.03 5.20
N LEU A 21 -7.67 -6.60 6.41
CA LEU A 21 -8.03 -7.32 7.63
C LEU A 21 -9.37 -6.82 8.17
N LEU A 22 -10.33 -7.72 8.27
CA LEU A 22 -11.65 -7.50 8.85
C LEU A 22 -11.75 -8.23 10.20
N ARG A 23 -11.98 -7.47 11.27
CA ARG A 23 -12.24 -8.03 12.60
C ARG A 23 -13.73 -7.94 12.93
N ASN A 24 -14.37 -9.11 13.03
CA ASN A 24 -15.75 -9.25 13.48
C ASN A 24 -15.80 -9.35 15.02
N TYR A 25 -16.81 -8.75 15.66
CA TYR A 25 -16.92 -8.68 17.13
C TYR A 25 -17.21 -10.05 17.79
N ARG A 26 -17.70 -11.04 17.04
CA ARG A 26 -18.05 -12.40 17.53
C ARG A 26 -17.76 -13.56 16.57
N ALA A 27 -17.01 -13.32 15.48
CA ALA A 27 -16.65 -14.33 14.49
C ALA A 27 -15.14 -14.33 14.22
N LYS A 28 -14.63 -15.40 13.59
CA LYS A 28 -13.22 -15.50 13.18
C LYS A 28 -12.84 -14.28 12.33
N ALA A 29 -11.65 -13.71 12.58
CA ALA A 29 -11.11 -12.64 11.75
C ALA A 29 -10.99 -13.11 10.29
N ALA A 30 -11.29 -12.22 9.35
CA ALA A 30 -11.15 -12.48 7.92
C ALA A 30 -9.99 -11.63 7.39
N LEU A 31 -9.01 -12.27 6.79
CA LEU A 31 -7.97 -11.62 6.01
C LEU A 31 -8.31 -11.81 4.54
N TYR A 32 -8.49 -10.70 3.82
CA TYR A 32 -8.62 -10.69 2.37
C TYR A 32 -7.27 -10.28 1.80
N CYS A 33 -6.57 -11.27 1.27
CA CYS A 33 -5.30 -11.03 0.60
C CYS A 33 -5.56 -10.52 -0.81
N ASN A 34 -4.93 -9.41 -1.19
CA ASN A 34 -5.00 -8.94 -2.56
C ASN A 34 -4.05 -9.78 -3.43
N THR A 35 -4.59 -10.78 -4.10
CA THR A 35 -3.81 -11.73 -4.88
C THR A 35 -3.31 -11.19 -6.24
N ASN A 36 -3.72 -9.98 -6.66
CA ASN A 36 -3.40 -9.36 -7.95
C ASN A 36 -3.34 -10.36 -9.14
N ILE A 37 -4.42 -11.13 -9.32
CA ILE A 37 -4.53 -12.13 -10.41
C ILE A 37 -4.33 -11.49 -11.80
N SER A 38 -4.58 -10.18 -11.93
CA SER A 38 -4.39 -9.40 -13.16
C SER A 38 -2.94 -9.14 -13.57
N GLY A 39 -1.96 -9.38 -12.70
CA GLY A 39 -0.55 -9.07 -12.97
C GLY A 39 -0.32 -7.58 -13.25
N ASN A 40 -1.03 -6.71 -12.55
CA ASN A 40 -0.84 -5.27 -12.65
C ASN A 40 0.36 -4.84 -11.80
N ASN A 41 0.98 -3.74 -12.17
CA ASN A 41 2.11 -3.16 -11.49
C ASN A 41 1.68 -2.20 -10.37
N TYR A 42 2.55 -1.98 -9.39
CA TYR A 42 2.28 -1.13 -8.22
C TYR A 42 3.44 -0.19 -7.90
N LEU A 43 3.16 0.82 -7.07
CA LEU A 43 4.17 1.58 -6.36
C LEU A 43 3.71 1.83 -4.93
N ASN A 44 4.58 1.50 -3.98
CA ASN A 44 4.36 1.80 -2.57
C ASN A 44 5.25 2.95 -2.15
N VAL A 45 4.70 3.91 -1.41
CA VAL A 45 5.45 5.08 -0.97
C VAL A 45 5.30 5.22 0.54
N ARG A 46 6.44 5.29 1.23
CA ARG A 46 6.49 5.59 2.66
C ARG A 46 7.30 6.85 2.91
N LEU A 47 6.73 7.76 3.66
CA LEU A 47 7.37 9.04 3.99
C LEU A 47 7.95 9.02 5.40
N THR A 48 8.97 9.83 5.64
CA THR A 48 9.51 10.09 6.97
C THR A 48 9.85 11.56 7.10
N GLY A 49 9.14 12.26 7.98
CA GLY A 49 9.38 13.67 8.27
C GLY A 49 10.67 13.88 9.08
N THR A 50 11.31 15.02 8.84
CA THR A 50 12.48 15.51 9.60
C THR A 50 12.24 16.91 10.15
N LYS A 51 11.57 17.77 9.37
CA LYS A 51 11.07 19.09 9.79
C LYS A 51 9.57 19.03 10.07
N SER A 52 8.82 18.35 9.22
CA SER A 52 7.44 17.94 9.45
C SER A 52 7.37 16.85 10.54
N ASN A 53 6.16 16.53 11.01
CA ASN A 53 5.98 15.43 11.97
C ASN A 53 6.56 14.11 11.41
N ARG A 54 7.10 13.25 12.29
CA ARG A 54 7.89 12.08 11.90
C ARG A 54 7.15 11.12 10.96
N ASP A 55 5.86 10.99 11.18
CA ASP A 55 4.95 10.14 10.41
C ASP A 55 4.47 10.77 9.10
N ALA A 56 4.91 12.01 8.82
CA ALA A 56 4.56 12.78 7.63
C ALA A 56 3.04 13.01 7.45
N ILE A 57 2.26 12.99 8.53
CA ILE A 57 0.82 13.25 8.50
C ILE A 57 0.56 14.62 7.87
N GLY A 58 -0.34 14.67 6.88
CA GLY A 58 -0.67 15.84 6.06
C GLY A 58 0.20 16.00 4.80
N ALA A 59 1.21 15.17 4.60
CA ALA A 59 2.01 15.19 3.37
C ALA A 59 1.20 14.64 2.19
N LYS A 60 1.30 15.32 1.04
CA LYS A 60 0.61 14.93 -0.19
C LYS A 60 1.59 14.35 -1.19
N ILE A 61 1.28 13.18 -1.71
CA ILE A 61 2.05 12.46 -2.72
C ILE A 61 1.26 12.52 -4.03
N ARG A 62 1.87 13.08 -5.07
CA ARG A 62 1.31 13.10 -6.42
C ARG A 62 2.23 12.31 -7.34
N ILE A 63 1.66 11.35 -8.07
CA ILE A 63 2.39 10.64 -9.13
C ILE A 63 1.80 10.96 -10.50
N VAL A 64 2.65 10.93 -11.52
CA VAL A 64 2.28 10.93 -12.93
C VAL A 64 2.80 9.63 -13.56
N VAL A 65 1.91 8.88 -14.20
CA VAL A 65 2.20 7.61 -14.86
C VAL A 65 1.33 7.48 -16.11
N ASP A 66 1.95 7.23 -17.27
CA ASP A 66 1.26 7.13 -18.56
C ASP A 66 0.31 8.32 -18.83
N GLY A 67 0.76 9.54 -18.51
CA GLY A 67 -0.03 10.76 -18.66
C GLY A 67 -1.20 10.91 -17.67
N LYS A 68 -1.40 9.97 -16.74
CA LYS A 68 -2.42 10.03 -15.69
C LYS A 68 -1.83 10.49 -14.38
N THR A 69 -2.57 11.30 -13.63
CA THR A 69 -2.16 11.78 -12.30
C THR A 69 -2.95 11.04 -11.22
N GLN A 70 -2.25 10.58 -10.18
CA GLN A 70 -2.86 10.06 -8.95
C GLN A 70 -2.33 10.84 -7.74
N MET A 71 -3.17 11.04 -6.73
CA MET A 71 -2.80 11.71 -5.50
C MET A 71 -3.21 10.89 -4.27
N ARG A 72 -2.35 10.88 -3.26
CA ARG A 72 -2.64 10.38 -1.90
C ARG A 72 -2.15 11.39 -0.88
N GLU A 73 -2.79 11.44 0.28
CA GLU A 73 -2.33 12.21 1.43
C GLU A 73 -2.16 11.27 2.61
N VAL A 74 -1.10 11.47 3.39
CA VAL A 74 -0.84 10.68 4.59
C VAL A 74 -1.76 11.20 5.69
N TYR A 75 -2.71 10.39 6.13
CA TYR A 75 -3.61 10.73 7.24
C TYR A 75 -3.36 9.83 8.45
N ALA A 76 -3.55 10.39 9.64
CA ALA A 76 -3.61 9.63 10.88
C ALA A 76 -5.06 9.19 11.13
N GLY A 77 -5.28 7.88 11.27
CA GLY A 77 -6.58 7.32 11.61
C GLY A 77 -7.30 6.69 10.42
N SER A 78 -7.37 5.37 10.42
CA SER A 78 -8.16 4.59 9.47
C SER A 78 -8.80 3.44 10.22
N GLY A 79 -10.01 3.66 10.72
CA GLY A 79 -10.79 2.66 11.43
C GLY A 79 -10.83 2.87 12.95
N PHE A 80 -12.01 2.69 13.52
CA PHE A 80 -12.21 2.60 14.96
C PHE A 80 -11.38 1.42 15.51
N LEU A 81 -10.44 1.70 16.43
CA LEU A 81 -9.53 0.70 17.04
C LEU A 81 -8.61 -0.05 16.06
N SER A 82 -8.27 0.53 14.91
CA SER A 82 -7.30 -0.04 13.97
C SER A 82 -6.45 1.06 13.34
N MET A 83 -5.17 0.77 13.11
CA MET A 83 -4.25 1.69 12.46
C MET A 83 -3.80 1.04 11.16
N SER A 84 -4.24 1.58 10.02
CA SER A 84 -3.67 1.16 8.73
C SER A 84 -2.24 1.65 8.64
N THR A 85 -1.46 0.98 7.81
CA THR A 85 -0.11 1.41 7.48
C THR A 85 -0.11 2.86 6.95
N LEU A 86 0.94 3.62 7.30
CA LEU A 86 1.19 4.95 6.72
C LEU A 86 1.70 4.88 5.27
N THR A 87 1.88 3.67 4.75
CA THR A 87 2.30 3.42 3.36
C THR A 87 1.16 3.77 2.42
N GLN A 88 1.48 4.55 1.39
CA GLN A 88 0.54 4.94 0.35
C GLN A 88 0.72 4.02 -0.86
N PHE A 89 -0.38 3.41 -1.30
CA PHE A 89 -0.40 2.45 -2.39
C PHE A 89 -0.93 3.10 -3.67
N PHE A 90 -0.21 2.89 -4.78
CA PHE A 90 -0.60 3.31 -6.12
C PHE A 90 -0.64 2.10 -7.05
N GLY A 91 -1.77 1.92 -7.73
CA GLY A 91 -1.88 0.97 -8.83
C GLY A 91 -1.40 1.61 -10.13
N LEU A 92 -0.50 0.94 -10.85
CA LEU A 92 0.10 1.45 -12.09
C LEU A 92 -0.45 0.76 -13.35
N GLY A 93 -1.31 -0.25 -13.22
CA GLY A 93 -1.82 -1.00 -14.36
C GLY A 93 -0.69 -1.77 -15.04
N LYS A 94 -0.37 -1.47 -16.30
CA LYS A 94 0.72 -2.13 -17.04
C LYS A 94 1.98 -1.28 -17.17
N ALA A 95 1.97 -0.05 -16.65
CA ALA A 95 3.15 0.81 -16.66
C ALA A 95 4.29 0.20 -15.84
N ASP A 96 5.49 0.21 -16.39
CA ASP A 96 6.71 -0.33 -15.77
C ASP A 96 7.47 0.70 -14.91
N LYS A 97 7.04 1.96 -14.95
CA LYS A 97 7.58 3.05 -14.13
C LYS A 97 6.56 4.15 -13.88
N VAL A 98 6.89 5.02 -12.93
CA VAL A 98 6.24 6.31 -12.66
C VAL A 98 7.13 7.42 -13.21
N ASP A 99 6.59 8.27 -14.08
CA ASP A 99 7.31 9.34 -14.75
C ASP A 99 7.78 10.42 -13.75
N SER A 100 6.91 10.76 -12.79
CA SER A 100 7.20 11.74 -11.75
C SER A 100 6.48 11.40 -10.45
N LEU A 101 7.19 11.47 -9.33
CA LEU A 101 6.67 11.40 -7.98
C LEU A 101 7.03 12.69 -7.25
N GLU A 102 6.01 13.43 -6.85
CA GLU A 102 6.11 14.68 -6.09
C GLU A 102 5.59 14.47 -4.66
N VAL A 103 6.33 14.98 -3.68
CA VAL A 103 5.91 15.07 -2.28
C VAL A 103 5.83 16.54 -1.89
N LEU A 104 4.64 16.97 -1.47
CA LEU A 104 4.42 18.25 -0.80
C LEU A 104 4.30 17.99 0.71
N TRP A 105 5.25 18.51 1.47
CA TRP A 105 5.33 18.30 2.92
C TRP A 105 4.51 19.33 3.70
N PRO A 106 4.02 19.01 4.90
CA PRO A 106 3.38 19.97 5.81
C PRO A 106 4.25 21.18 6.14
N SER A 107 5.58 21.03 6.12
CA SER A 107 6.53 22.12 6.29
C SER A 107 6.55 23.15 5.14
N GLY A 108 5.81 22.87 4.06
CA GLY A 108 5.82 23.63 2.80
C GLY A 108 6.92 23.20 1.83
N ALA A 109 7.85 22.33 2.26
CA ALA A 109 8.89 21.80 1.38
C ALA A 109 8.29 20.94 0.26
N LYS A 110 8.98 20.90 -0.89
CA LYS A 110 8.61 20.09 -2.04
C LYS A 110 9.80 19.26 -2.50
N GLN A 111 9.59 17.96 -2.72
CA GLN A 111 10.58 17.05 -3.32
C GLN A 111 9.97 16.40 -4.55
N VAL A 112 10.75 16.23 -5.61
CA VAL A 112 10.32 15.63 -6.87
C VAL A 112 11.36 14.61 -7.31
N PHE A 113 10.90 13.43 -7.68
CA PHE A 113 11.70 12.32 -8.19
C PHE A 113 11.10 11.86 -9.51
N LYS A 114 11.93 11.33 -10.41
CA LYS A 114 11.52 10.91 -11.76
C LYS A 114 11.94 9.48 -12.05
N ASP A 115 11.31 8.88 -13.06
CA ASP A 115 11.65 7.56 -13.59
C ASP A 115 11.75 6.48 -12.50
N ILE A 116 10.75 6.45 -11.62
CA ILE A 116 10.71 5.51 -10.50
C ILE A 116 10.21 4.16 -11.01
N PRO A 117 11.01 3.08 -10.93
CA PRO A 117 10.58 1.77 -11.42
C PRO A 117 9.36 1.25 -10.65
N ALA A 118 8.47 0.58 -11.37
CA ALA A 118 7.32 -0.10 -10.80
C ALA A 118 7.73 -1.30 -9.95
N ASN A 119 6.77 -1.80 -9.17
CA ASN A 119 6.90 -2.94 -8.27
C ASN A 119 7.99 -2.71 -7.22
N ARG A 120 7.94 -1.54 -6.59
CA ARG A 120 8.90 -1.09 -5.58
C ARG A 120 8.21 -0.50 -4.35
N MET A 121 8.92 -0.58 -3.23
CA MET A 121 8.73 0.26 -2.05
C MET A 121 9.70 1.43 -2.11
N VAL A 122 9.17 2.65 -2.15
CA VAL A 122 9.93 3.90 -2.20
C VAL A 122 9.82 4.59 -0.86
N LYS A 123 10.94 4.70 -0.16
CA LYS A 123 11.03 5.41 1.11
C LYS A 123 11.66 6.77 0.90
N ILE A 124 10.90 7.81 1.22
CA ILE A 124 11.33 9.21 1.04
C ILE A 124 11.46 9.85 2.40
N THR A 125 12.65 10.36 2.68
CA THR A 125 12.90 11.18 3.87
C THR A 125 12.87 12.65 3.48
N GLU A 126 12.17 13.45 4.27
CA GLU A 126 12.10 14.90 4.07
C GLU A 126 13.50 15.52 4.05
N ALA A 127 13.74 16.38 3.06
CA ALA A 127 15.02 17.05 2.78
C ALA A 127 16.18 16.15 2.35
N LYS A 128 15.97 14.85 2.08
CA LYS A 128 16.95 14.01 1.39
C LYS A 128 16.77 14.07 -0.12
N ASN A 129 17.86 14.22 -0.85
CA ASN A 129 17.81 14.36 -2.31
C ASN A 129 17.49 13.04 -3.03
N GLU A 130 17.71 11.90 -2.38
CA GLU A 130 17.53 10.58 -2.99
C GLU A 130 16.53 9.75 -2.18
N PRO A 131 15.59 9.05 -2.86
CA PRO A 131 14.73 8.09 -2.22
C PRO A 131 15.48 6.76 -2.05
N VAL A 132 15.11 5.98 -1.02
CA VAL A 132 15.54 4.58 -0.93
C VAL A 132 14.51 3.73 -1.66
N ILE A 133 14.93 3.03 -2.71
CA ILE A 133 14.07 2.18 -3.53
C ILE A 133 14.39 0.72 -3.21
N GLU A 134 13.40 0.01 -2.70
CA GLU A 134 13.51 -1.39 -2.29
C GLU A 134 12.59 -2.25 -3.15
N GLU A 135 13.10 -3.40 -3.56
CA GLU A 135 12.25 -4.48 -4.06
C GLU A 135 11.64 -5.22 -2.87
N LEU A 136 10.32 -5.39 -2.90
CA LEU A 136 9.63 -6.16 -1.88
C LEU A 136 9.83 -7.65 -2.17
N LYS A 137 10.37 -8.36 -1.18
CA LYS A 137 10.53 -9.81 -1.23
C LYS A 137 9.36 -10.43 -0.45
N PRO A 138 8.31 -10.93 -1.12
CA PRO A 138 7.16 -11.49 -0.41
C PRO A 138 7.62 -12.63 0.49
N ARG A 139 7.14 -12.63 1.74
CA ARG A 139 7.46 -13.69 2.71
C ARG A 139 6.78 -15.01 2.34
N ILE A 140 5.65 -14.94 1.64
CA ILE A 140 4.92 -16.09 1.12
C ILE A 140 4.75 -15.86 -0.38
N PRO A 141 5.22 -16.77 -1.25
CA PRO A 141 4.99 -16.67 -2.69
C PRO A 141 3.49 -16.64 -3.03
N ARG A 142 3.07 -15.73 -3.91
CA ARG A 142 1.64 -15.51 -4.27
C ARG A 142 0.93 -16.77 -4.75
N GLU A 143 1.62 -17.61 -5.50
CA GLU A 143 1.08 -18.87 -6.01
C GLU A 143 0.59 -19.77 -4.87
N MET A 144 1.29 -19.74 -3.72
CA MET A 144 0.92 -20.50 -2.54
C MET A 144 -0.30 -19.91 -1.82
N VAL A 145 -0.44 -18.58 -1.81
CA VAL A 145 -1.61 -17.89 -1.22
C VAL A 145 -2.88 -18.16 -2.06
N ALA A 146 -2.78 -18.05 -3.38
CA ALA A 146 -3.88 -18.33 -4.30
C ALA A 146 -4.34 -19.79 -4.24
N ALA A 147 -3.39 -20.73 -4.19
CA ALA A 147 -3.69 -22.16 -4.04
C ALA A 147 -4.42 -22.46 -2.72
N ALA A 148 -3.99 -21.87 -1.60
CA ALA A 148 -4.62 -22.08 -0.30
C ALA A 148 -6.05 -21.52 -0.21
N LEU A 149 -6.34 -20.42 -0.91
CA LEU A 149 -7.69 -19.85 -0.98
C LEU A 149 -8.62 -20.74 -1.83
N HIS A 150 -8.18 -21.18 -3.00
CA HIS A 150 -8.96 -22.11 -3.83
C HIS A 150 -9.26 -23.42 -3.10
N GLU A 151 -8.30 -24.00 -2.39
CA GLU A 151 -8.52 -25.25 -1.63
C GLU A 151 -9.55 -25.08 -0.51
N ARG A 152 -9.57 -23.90 0.14
CA ARG A 152 -10.53 -23.57 1.19
C ARG A 152 -11.95 -23.35 0.66
N GLU A 153 -12.08 -22.78 -0.53
CA GLU A 153 -13.37 -22.61 -1.21
C GLU A 153 -13.91 -23.95 -1.73
N ALA A 154 -13.05 -24.78 -2.32
CA ALA A 154 -13.41 -26.14 -2.75
C ALA A 154 -13.91 -27.00 -1.58
N LYS A 155 -13.25 -26.94 -0.41
CA LYS A 155 -13.69 -27.65 0.80
C LYS A 155 -15.00 -27.11 1.40
N LYS A 156 -15.33 -25.83 1.17
CA LYS A 156 -16.62 -25.23 1.58
C LYS A 156 -17.76 -25.59 0.64
N ALA A 157 -17.50 -25.78 -0.65
CA ALA A 157 -18.50 -26.18 -1.63
C ALA A 157 -18.83 -27.69 -1.60
N ALA A 158 -17.98 -28.48 -0.96
CA ALA A 158 -18.14 -29.93 -0.81
C ALA A 158 -18.92 -30.36 0.45
N HIS A 159 -19.54 -29.42 1.18
CA HIS A 159 -20.36 -29.65 2.37
C HIS A 159 -21.67 -28.88 2.25
#